data_AF-A0A133NPD4-F1
#
_entry.id   AF-A0A133NPD4-F1
#
_cell.length_a   1.000
_cell.length_b   1.000
_cell.length_c   1.000
_cell.angle_alpha   90.00
_cell.angle_beta   90.00
_cell.angle_gamma   90.00
#
_symmetry.space_group_name_H-M   'P 1'
#
loop_
_entity.id
_entity.type
_entity.pdbx_description
1 polymer ?
#
loop_
_entity_poly.entity_id
_entity_poly.type
_entity_poly.pdbx_seq_one_letter_code
_entity_poly.pdbx_strand_id
1 'polypeptide(L)'
;MLKAIIIWIILVAYIIVLCKLFSKQVAVSSLYNRACKPAIFMQETYEFRQNTINDIDPILGLQMIIVALKSGVAITRALDAVGCALPASKGIWLKRVSKALISGSTWREAWSAPHVYFNKKDKNSYSSLVLSAWLKNSLSESWSYGSSPVPVLNAVLQNYEQSMKNIAKKESSRLSVRLLLPVGLCFLPAFIFVGILPTVAAFMH
;
A
#
# COMPACT_ATOMS: atom_id res chain seq x y z
N MET A 1 16.75 -16.26 61.03
CA MET A 1 17.44 -15.24 60.19
C MET A 1 18.20 -15.84 59.01
N LEU A 2 19.00 -16.91 59.18
CA LEU A 2 19.77 -17.52 58.08
C LEU A 2 18.89 -18.04 56.90
N LYS A 3 17.73 -18.65 57.19
CA LYS A 3 16.79 -19.14 56.14
C LYS A 3 16.24 -18.02 55.25
N ALA A 4 15.98 -16.82 55.79
CA ALA A 4 15.45 -15.70 55.03
C ALA A 4 16.50 -15.12 54.07
N ILE A 5 17.77 -15.06 54.50
CA ILE A 5 18.90 -14.60 53.68
C ILE A 5 19.16 -15.55 52.52
N ILE A 6 19.08 -16.87 52.77
CA ILE A 6 19.27 -17.90 51.74
C ILE A 6 18.14 -17.85 50.69
N ILE A 7 16.89 -17.70 51.11
CA ILE A 7 15.74 -17.56 50.20
C ILE A 7 15.89 -16.29 49.34
N TRP A 8 16.35 -15.19 49.93
CA TRP A 8 16.55 -13.93 49.21
C TRP A 8 17.66 -14.05 48.15
N ILE A 9 18.78 -14.71 48.47
CA ILE A 9 19.88 -14.95 47.52
C ILE A 9 19.45 -15.86 46.36
N ILE A 10 18.66 -16.91 46.64
CA ILE A 10 18.14 -17.82 45.61
C ILE A 10 17.16 -17.10 44.69
N LEU A 11 16.31 -16.22 45.23
CA LEU A 11 15.33 -15.45 44.47
C LEU A 11 16.02 -14.42 43.56
N VAL A 12 17.06 -13.74 44.05
CA VAL A 12 17.89 -12.82 43.26
C VAL A 12 18.63 -13.57 42.14
N ALA A 13 19.21 -14.74 42.44
CA ALA A 13 19.87 -15.57 41.43
C ALA A 13 18.89 -16.07 40.35
N TYR A 14 17.70 -16.51 40.76
CA TYR A 14 16.64 -16.96 39.84
C TYR A 14 16.17 -15.83 38.91
N ILE A 15 16.04 -14.60 39.43
CA ILE A 15 15.68 -13.42 38.64
C ILE A 15 16.76 -13.07 37.61
N ILE A 16 18.05 -13.12 37.98
CA ILE A 16 19.16 -12.87 37.05
C ILE A 16 19.17 -13.90 35.91
N VAL A 17 18.90 -15.17 36.23
CA VAL A 17 18.80 -16.26 35.24
C VAL A 17 17.59 -16.06 34.32
N LEU A 18 16.42 -15.70 34.84
CA LEU A 18 15.24 -15.39 34.04
C LEU A 18 15.45 -14.19 33.11
N CYS A 19 16.14 -13.16 33.60
CA CYS A 19 16.48 -11.97 32.82
C CYS A 19 17.46 -12.31 31.67
N LYS A 20 18.47 -13.15 31.94
CA LYS A 20 19.39 -13.70 30.92
C LYS A 20 18.68 -14.60 29.91
N LEU A 21 17.72 -15.43 30.35
CA LEU A 21 16.97 -16.34 29.49
C LEU A 21 16.05 -15.58 28.53
N PHE A 22 15.35 -14.56 29.04
CA PHE A 22 14.46 -13.72 28.22
C PHE A 22 15.23 -12.85 27.22
N SER A 23 16.38 -12.30 27.61
CA SER A 23 17.27 -11.56 26.71
C SER A 23 17.75 -12.42 25.53
N LYS A 24 17.99 -13.73 25.78
CA LYS A 24 18.38 -14.70 24.74
C LYS A 24 17.24 -15.05 23.78
N GLN A 25 15.98 -15.02 24.23
CA GLN A 25 14.80 -15.31 23.40
C GLN A 25 14.44 -14.16 22.43
N VAL A 26 14.75 -12.92 22.81
CA VAL A 26 14.59 -11.73 21.94
C VAL A 26 15.61 -11.71 20.78
N ALA A 27 16.74 -12.42 20.92
CA ALA A 27 17.71 -12.60 19.82
C ALA A 27 17.23 -13.59 18.74
N VAL A 28 16.19 -14.39 19.00
CA VAL A 28 15.61 -15.38 18.05
C VAL A 28 14.51 -14.71 17.22
N SER A 29 14.91 -13.74 16.41
CA SER A 29 14.86 -13.71 14.93
C SER A 29 13.95 -14.66 14.12
N SER A 30 12.89 -15.27 14.66
CA SER A 30 12.00 -16.16 13.89
C SER A 30 10.88 -15.42 13.14
N LEU A 31 10.50 -14.20 13.57
CA LEU A 31 9.52 -13.38 12.86
C LEU A 31 10.13 -12.42 11.82
N TYR A 32 11.47 -12.31 11.76
CA TYR A 32 12.17 -11.52 10.74
C TYR A 32 12.02 -12.17 9.34
N ASN A 33 12.16 -13.49 9.26
CA ASN A 33 12.14 -14.21 7.98
C ASN A 33 10.76 -14.31 7.30
N ARG A 34 9.66 -14.12 8.04
CA ARG A 34 8.30 -14.06 7.46
C ARG A 34 7.88 -12.66 7.03
N ALA A 35 8.54 -11.61 7.52
CA ALA A 35 8.21 -10.22 7.22
C ALA A 35 8.92 -9.66 5.96
N CYS A 36 10.04 -10.26 5.53
CA CYS A 36 10.73 -9.84 4.29
C CYS A 36 10.15 -10.43 3.01
N LYS A 37 9.38 -11.53 3.06
CA LYS A 37 8.79 -12.12 1.86
C LYS A 37 7.78 -11.23 1.11
N PRO A 38 6.98 -10.37 1.77
CA PRO A 38 6.19 -9.36 1.06
C PRO A 38 6.96 -8.06 0.79
N ALA A 39 8.09 -7.81 1.48
CA ALA A 39 8.83 -6.55 1.38
C ALA A 39 9.55 -6.39 0.02
N ILE A 40 10.01 -7.48 -0.60
CA ILE A 40 10.64 -7.42 -1.93
C ILE A 40 9.60 -7.19 -3.04
N PHE A 41 8.36 -7.68 -2.90
CA PHE A 41 7.28 -7.30 -3.84
C PHE A 41 6.85 -5.83 -3.65
N MET A 42 6.92 -5.34 -2.41
CA MET A 42 6.59 -3.95 -2.06
C MET A 42 7.68 -2.96 -2.51
N GLN A 43 8.89 -3.45 -2.81
CA GLN A 43 10.04 -2.66 -3.28
C GLN A 43 9.91 -2.13 -4.69
N GLU A 44 9.15 -2.82 -5.54
CA GLU A 44 8.82 -2.31 -6.88
C GLU A 44 7.92 -1.06 -6.85
N THR A 45 7.12 -0.86 -5.79
CA THR A 45 6.06 0.18 -5.81
C THR A 45 6.44 1.50 -5.15
N TYR A 46 7.60 1.59 -4.47
CA TYR A 46 8.12 2.87 -3.96
C TYR A 46 9.15 3.55 -4.86
N GLU A 47 9.37 3.04 -6.07
CA GLU A 47 10.13 3.73 -7.13
C GLU A 47 9.35 4.89 -7.80
N PHE A 48 8.17 5.29 -7.29
CA PHE A 48 7.35 6.29 -8.00
C PHE A 48 7.93 7.72 -7.98
N ARG A 49 8.86 8.06 -7.07
CA ARG A 49 9.55 9.38 -7.09
C ARG A 49 10.80 9.41 -7.96
N GLN A 50 11.27 8.27 -8.47
CA GLN A 50 12.50 8.17 -9.28
C GLN A 50 12.25 7.77 -10.74
N ASN A 51 11.00 7.62 -11.18
CA ASN A 51 10.73 7.40 -12.59
C ASN A 51 10.95 8.71 -13.35
N THR A 52 11.97 8.69 -14.20
CA THR A 52 12.43 9.80 -15.03
C THR A 52 11.26 10.36 -15.85
N ILE A 53 11.27 11.67 -16.12
CA ILE A 53 10.25 12.50 -16.80
C ILE A 53 9.74 11.94 -18.17
N ASN A 54 10.28 10.82 -18.63
CA ASN A 54 9.93 10.12 -19.86
C ASN A 54 8.79 9.08 -19.69
N ASP A 55 8.37 8.76 -18.46
CA ASP A 55 7.26 7.85 -18.23
C ASP A 55 5.92 8.54 -17.94
N ILE A 56 4.83 8.04 -18.54
CA ILE A 56 3.49 8.61 -18.33
C ILE A 56 2.85 7.82 -17.21
N ASP A 57 2.62 8.50 -16.09
CA ASP A 57 1.86 7.98 -14.96
C ASP A 57 0.43 7.61 -15.41
N PRO A 58 -0.04 6.37 -15.19
CA PRO A 58 -1.43 6.01 -15.46
C PRO A 58 -2.42 6.91 -14.70
N ILE A 59 -2.05 7.44 -13.53
CA ILE A 59 -2.86 8.38 -12.75
C ILE A 59 -3.01 9.71 -13.47
N LEU A 60 -1.95 10.23 -14.08
CA LEU A 60 -2.02 11.44 -14.89
C LEU A 60 -2.98 11.25 -16.06
N GLY A 61 -2.88 10.13 -16.78
CA GLY A 61 -3.81 9.80 -17.87
C GLY A 61 -5.26 9.71 -17.40
N LEU A 62 -5.50 9.12 -16.23
CA LEU A 62 -6.82 9.05 -15.61
C LEU A 62 -7.36 10.45 -15.26
N GLN A 63 -6.55 11.30 -14.62
CA GLN A 63 -6.90 12.67 -14.27
C GLN A 63 -7.22 13.52 -15.50
N MET A 64 -6.45 13.40 -16.58
CA MET A 64 -6.73 14.10 -17.84
C MET A 64 -8.09 13.70 -18.42
N ILE A 65 -8.45 12.42 -18.38
CA ILE A 65 -9.78 11.95 -18.81
C ILE A 65 -10.88 12.50 -17.89
N ILE A 66 -10.67 12.49 -16.57
CA ILE A 66 -11.62 13.08 -15.61
C ILE A 66 -11.88 14.55 -15.94
N VAL A 67 -10.82 15.32 -16.16
CA VAL A 67 -10.92 16.75 -16.49
C VAL A 67 -11.63 16.96 -17.83
N ALA A 68 -11.30 16.16 -18.85
CA ALA A 68 -11.95 16.23 -20.15
C ALA A 68 -13.45 15.87 -20.10
N LEU A 69 -13.83 14.91 -19.26
CA LEU A 69 -15.25 14.56 -19.07
C LEU A 69 -15.99 15.62 -18.25
N LYS A 70 -15.33 16.22 -17.25
CA LYS A 70 -15.88 17.32 -16.46
C LYS A 70 -16.17 18.58 -17.29
N SER A 71 -15.44 18.82 -18.37
CA SER A 71 -15.73 19.94 -19.27
C SER A 71 -16.95 19.69 -20.17
N GLY A 72 -17.66 18.56 -20.02
CA GLY A 72 -18.88 18.25 -20.76
C GLY A 72 -18.64 17.58 -22.11
N VAL A 73 -17.40 17.13 -22.38
CA VAL A 73 -17.06 16.47 -23.65
C VAL A 73 -17.50 14.99 -23.60
N ALA A 74 -18.00 14.48 -24.72
CA ALA A 74 -18.39 13.08 -24.86
C ALA A 74 -17.21 12.11 -24.64
N ILE A 75 -17.50 10.88 -24.19
CA ILE A 75 -16.49 9.86 -23.84
C ILE A 75 -15.48 9.62 -24.97
N THR A 76 -15.96 9.42 -26.21
CA THR A 76 -15.09 9.21 -27.37
C THR A 76 -14.19 10.40 -27.65
N ARG A 77 -14.71 11.62 -27.52
CA ARG A 77 -13.96 12.85 -27.75
C ARG A 77 -12.94 13.12 -26.63
N ALA A 78 -13.26 12.79 -25.38
CA ALA A 78 -12.32 12.83 -24.27
C ALA A 78 -11.15 11.86 -24.48
N LEU A 79 -11.43 10.63 -24.92
CA LEU A 79 -10.40 9.63 -25.25
C LEU A 79 -9.48 10.08 -26.40
N ASP A 80 -10.03 10.71 -27.45
CA ASP A 80 -9.23 11.22 -28.57
C ASP A 80 -8.38 12.44 -28.16
N ALA A 81 -8.97 13.38 -27.40
CA ALA A 81 -8.28 14.58 -26.95
C ALA A 81 -7.10 14.24 -26.01
N VAL A 82 -7.34 13.38 -25.02
CA VAL A 82 -6.28 12.92 -24.12
C VAL A 82 -5.26 12.08 -24.88
N GLY A 83 -5.68 11.24 -25.81
CA GLY A 83 -4.78 10.48 -26.67
C GLY A 83 -3.88 11.34 -27.55
N CYS A 84 -4.33 12.54 -27.94
CA CYS A 84 -3.50 13.53 -28.64
C CYS A 84 -2.55 14.29 -27.70
N ALA A 85 -2.93 14.47 -26.44
CA ALA A 85 -2.13 15.20 -25.45
C ALA A 85 -1.01 14.35 -24.84
N LEU A 86 -1.11 13.02 -24.84
CA LEU A 86 -0.07 12.14 -24.32
C LEU A 86 1.16 12.05 -25.25
N PRO A 87 2.38 12.29 -24.74
CA PRO A 87 3.60 12.21 -25.54
C PRO A 87 4.01 10.77 -25.93
N ALA A 88 4.93 10.66 -26.89
CA ALA A 88 5.68 9.44 -27.22
C ALA A 88 4.84 8.21 -27.59
N SER A 89 3.86 8.36 -28.49
CA SER A 89 3.01 7.27 -29.03
C SER A 89 2.12 6.54 -28.00
N LYS A 90 2.24 6.87 -26.72
CA LYS A 90 1.51 6.21 -25.62
C LYS A 90 0.02 6.52 -25.63
N GLY A 91 -0.43 7.60 -26.28
CA GLY A 91 -1.84 7.93 -26.45
C GLY A 91 -2.52 7.31 -27.68
N ILE A 92 -1.78 6.62 -28.56
CA ILE A 92 -2.31 6.13 -29.85
C ILE A 92 -3.44 5.12 -29.64
N TRP A 93 -3.32 4.22 -28.67
CA TRP A 93 -4.38 3.25 -28.37
C TRP A 93 -5.67 3.94 -27.93
N LEU A 94 -5.60 5.05 -27.19
CA LEU A 94 -6.75 5.84 -26.75
C LEU A 94 -7.51 6.41 -27.96
N LYS A 95 -6.76 6.93 -28.94
CA LYS A 95 -7.30 7.40 -30.22
C LYS A 95 -7.92 6.25 -31.04
N ARG A 96 -7.30 5.07 -31.04
CA ARG A 96 -7.82 3.88 -31.73
C ARG A 96 -9.14 3.41 -31.11
N VAL A 97 -9.22 3.35 -29.79
CA VAL A 97 -10.45 3.01 -29.06
C VAL A 97 -11.55 4.04 -29.37
N SER A 98 -11.23 5.35 -29.31
CA SER A 98 -12.17 6.40 -29.68
C SER A 98 -12.71 6.23 -31.11
N LYS A 99 -11.82 6.02 -32.08
CA LYS A 99 -12.20 5.78 -33.48
C LYS A 99 -13.05 4.52 -33.65
N ALA A 100 -12.71 3.43 -32.96
CA ALA A 100 -13.50 2.18 -33.00
C ALA A 100 -14.92 2.38 -32.47
N LEU A 101 -15.06 3.11 -31.36
CA LEU A 101 -16.38 3.45 -30.80
C LEU A 101 -17.17 4.37 -31.74
N ILE A 102 -16.52 5.35 -32.37
CA ILE A 102 -17.16 6.25 -33.36
C ILE A 102 -17.57 5.47 -34.61
N SER A 103 -16.80 4.47 -35.03
CA SER A 103 -17.15 3.60 -36.17
C SER A 103 -18.24 2.57 -35.85
N GLY A 104 -18.79 2.56 -34.63
CA GLY A 104 -19.88 1.68 -34.24
C GLY A 104 -19.45 0.31 -33.73
N SER A 105 -18.16 0.09 -33.45
CA SER A 105 -17.70 -1.15 -32.79
C SER A 105 -18.33 -1.28 -31.40
N THR A 106 -18.61 -2.52 -31.00
CA THR A 106 -19.16 -2.77 -29.66
C THR A 106 -18.15 -2.35 -28.58
N TRP A 107 -18.63 -2.05 -27.36
CA TRP A 107 -17.73 -1.72 -26.25
C TRP A 107 -16.65 -2.79 -26.04
N ARG A 108 -17.04 -4.06 -26.07
CA ARG A 108 -16.10 -5.18 -25.87
C ARG A 108 -15.03 -5.24 -26.95
N GLU A 109 -15.40 -4.95 -28.20
CA GLU A 109 -14.52 -4.98 -29.38
C GLU A 109 -13.58 -3.76 -29.44
N ALA A 110 -14.09 -2.56 -29.17
CA ALA A 110 -13.27 -1.36 -29.14
C ALA A 110 -12.14 -1.44 -28.09
N TRP A 111 -12.37 -2.16 -26.99
CA TRP A 111 -11.40 -2.40 -25.92
C TRP A 111 -10.67 -3.75 -26.01
N SER A 112 -10.82 -4.50 -27.11
CA SER A 112 -10.06 -5.72 -27.37
C SER A 112 -8.85 -5.44 -28.26
N ALA A 113 -8.00 -6.46 -28.43
CA ALA A 113 -7.08 -6.47 -29.56
C ALA A 113 -7.91 -6.45 -30.86
N PRO A 114 -7.56 -5.64 -31.88
CA PRO A 114 -6.26 -5.00 -32.11
C PRO A 114 -6.12 -3.54 -31.64
N HIS A 115 -7.18 -2.91 -31.13
CA HIS A 115 -7.18 -1.47 -30.81
C HIS A 115 -6.33 -1.14 -29.58
N VAL A 116 -6.36 -2.01 -28.58
CA VAL A 116 -5.56 -1.93 -27.36
C VAL A 116 -4.42 -2.93 -27.47
N TYR A 117 -3.30 -2.51 -28.07
CA TYR A 117 -2.08 -3.31 -28.20
C TYR A 117 -0.91 -2.56 -27.58
N PHE A 118 -0.20 -3.24 -26.68
CA PHE A 118 1.01 -2.74 -26.04
C PHE A 118 2.16 -3.70 -26.34
N ASN A 119 3.29 -3.16 -26.80
CA ASN A 119 4.46 -3.97 -27.12
C ASN A 119 5.14 -4.41 -25.81
N LYS A 120 5.31 -5.72 -25.62
CA LYS A 120 5.99 -6.28 -24.44
C LYS A 120 7.45 -5.78 -24.28
N LYS A 121 8.08 -5.29 -25.35
CA LYS A 121 9.44 -4.73 -25.30
C LYS A 121 9.49 -3.30 -24.75
N ASP A 122 8.35 -2.61 -24.67
CA ASP A 122 8.30 -1.28 -24.07
C ASP A 122 8.31 -1.39 -22.55
N LYS A 123 9.31 -0.76 -21.92
CA LYS A 123 9.42 -0.66 -20.45
C LYS A 123 8.14 -0.16 -19.78
N ASN A 124 7.36 0.65 -20.50
CA ASN A 124 6.19 1.37 -19.98
C ASN A 124 4.85 0.73 -20.40
N SER A 125 4.90 -0.49 -20.95
CA SER A 125 3.71 -1.22 -21.39
C SER A 125 2.75 -1.52 -20.23
N TYR A 126 3.27 -1.66 -19.00
CA TYR A 126 2.46 -1.96 -17.82
C TYR A 126 1.54 -0.78 -17.43
N SER A 127 2.08 0.44 -17.39
CA SER A 127 1.33 1.68 -17.07
C SER A 127 0.13 1.87 -18.01
N SER A 128 0.35 1.72 -19.31
CA SER A 128 -0.73 1.88 -20.30
C SER A 128 -1.76 0.75 -20.22
N LEU A 129 -1.33 -0.47 -19.88
CA LEU A 129 -2.22 -1.61 -19.65
C LEU A 129 -3.12 -1.37 -18.42
N VAL A 130 -2.56 -0.90 -17.31
CA VAL A 130 -3.32 -0.56 -16.10
C VAL A 130 -4.34 0.54 -16.39
N LEU A 131 -3.93 1.63 -17.05
CA LEU A 131 -4.84 2.71 -17.44
C LEU A 131 -5.98 2.20 -18.35
N SER A 132 -5.67 1.35 -19.33
CA SER A 132 -6.68 0.78 -20.22
C SER A 132 -7.70 -0.07 -19.47
N ALA A 133 -7.26 -0.85 -18.46
CA ALA A 133 -8.15 -1.65 -17.64
C ALA A 133 -9.07 -0.79 -16.77
N TRP A 134 -8.55 0.27 -16.16
CA TRP A 134 -9.33 1.22 -15.37
C TRP A 134 -10.39 1.92 -16.22
N LEU A 135 -9.99 2.50 -17.36
CA LEU A 135 -10.92 3.19 -18.24
C LEU A 135 -11.98 2.23 -18.81
N LYS A 136 -11.58 1.03 -19.26
CA LYS A 136 -12.50 0.01 -19.75
C LYS A 136 -13.57 -0.34 -18.71
N ASN A 137 -13.16 -0.55 -17.46
CA ASN A 137 -14.08 -0.97 -16.41
C ASN A 137 -15.01 0.18 -15.99
N SER A 138 -14.45 1.36 -15.74
CA SER A 138 -15.21 2.50 -15.23
C SER A 138 -16.14 3.13 -16.26
N LEU A 139 -15.76 3.15 -17.54
CA LEU A 139 -16.58 3.75 -18.59
C LEU A 139 -17.61 2.78 -19.18
N SER A 140 -17.51 1.47 -18.91
CA SER A 140 -18.42 0.46 -19.46
C SER A 140 -19.88 0.69 -19.09
N GLU A 141 -20.11 1.06 -17.84
CA GLU A 141 -21.46 1.32 -17.32
C GLU A 141 -22.01 2.62 -17.91
N SER A 142 -21.20 3.68 -17.93
CA SER A 142 -21.58 4.97 -18.51
C SER A 142 -21.88 4.89 -20.00
N TRP A 143 -21.16 4.04 -20.73
CA TRP A 143 -21.43 3.78 -22.14
C TRP A 143 -22.74 3.02 -22.35
N SER A 144 -22.99 1.98 -21.55
CA SER A 144 -24.18 1.11 -21.72
C SER A 144 -25.47 1.74 -21.22
N TYR A 145 -25.40 2.52 -20.13
CA TYR A 145 -26.56 3.03 -19.40
C TYR A 145 -26.67 4.55 -19.39
N GLY A 146 -25.74 5.28 -20.00
CA GLY A 146 -25.74 6.75 -20.04
C GLY A 146 -25.48 7.43 -18.69
N SER A 147 -25.01 6.68 -17.68
CA SER A 147 -24.68 7.23 -16.37
C SER A 147 -23.43 8.14 -16.42
N SER A 148 -23.30 9.07 -15.47
CA SER A 148 -22.12 9.93 -15.41
C SER A 148 -20.86 9.12 -15.09
N PRO A 149 -19.79 9.16 -15.93
CA PRO A 149 -18.55 8.42 -15.69
C PRO A 149 -17.65 9.06 -14.61
N VAL A 150 -17.82 10.36 -14.38
CA VAL A 150 -16.91 11.16 -13.54
C VAL A 150 -16.87 10.69 -12.07
N PRO A 151 -17.99 10.37 -11.40
CA PRO A 151 -17.96 9.89 -10.01
C PRO A 151 -17.22 8.56 -9.85
N VAL A 152 -17.44 7.61 -10.78
CA VAL A 152 -16.77 6.30 -10.77
C VAL A 152 -15.26 6.46 -10.96
N LEU A 153 -14.86 7.30 -11.91
CA LEU A 153 -13.46 7.57 -12.20
C LEU A 153 -12.74 8.28 -11.04
N ASN A 154 -13.43 9.23 -10.37
CA ASN A 154 -12.92 9.85 -9.14
C ASN A 154 -12.80 8.84 -8.00
N ALA A 155 -13.73 7.90 -7.86
CA ALA A 155 -13.63 6.86 -6.85
C ALA A 155 -12.41 5.95 -7.09
N VAL A 156 -12.13 5.59 -8.34
CA VAL A 156 -10.91 4.84 -8.71
C VAL A 156 -9.65 5.63 -8.33
N LEU A 157 -9.61 6.93 -8.65
CA LEU A 157 -8.49 7.81 -8.31
C LEU A 157 -8.30 7.92 -6.78
N GLN A 158 -9.38 8.17 -6.04
CA GLN A 158 -9.34 8.30 -4.57
C GLN A 158 -8.94 6.98 -3.90
N ASN A 159 -9.44 5.84 -4.37
CA ASN A 159 -9.06 4.53 -3.87
C ASN A 159 -7.57 4.26 -4.05
N TYR A 160 -7.00 4.69 -5.17
CA TYR A 160 -5.55 4.61 -5.41
C TYR A 160 -4.78 5.51 -4.43
N GLU A 161 -5.15 6.78 -4.30
CA GLU A 161 -4.51 7.72 -3.37
C GLU A 161 -4.60 7.28 -1.91
N GLN A 162 -5.77 6.78 -1.50
CA GLN A 162 -6.00 6.31 -0.14
C GLN A 162 -5.19 5.05 0.17
N SER A 163 -5.04 4.15 -0.82
CA SER A 163 -4.16 2.99 -0.71
C SER A 163 -2.72 3.44 -0.47
N MET A 164 -2.25 4.46 -1.18
CA MET A 164 -0.91 5.04 -0.96
C MET A 164 -0.75 5.66 0.43
N LYS A 165 -1.75 6.42 0.91
CA LYS A 165 -1.74 7.02 2.26
C LYS A 165 -1.74 5.96 3.37
N ASN A 166 -2.52 4.90 3.21
CA ASN A 166 -2.60 3.80 4.16
C ASN A 166 -1.28 3.02 4.24
N ILE A 167 -0.58 2.88 3.11
CA ILE A 167 0.77 2.29 3.06
C ILE A 167 1.77 3.17 3.83
N ALA A 168 1.77 4.49 3.59
CA ALA A 168 2.65 5.42 4.30
C ALA A 168 2.37 5.46 5.82
N LYS A 169 1.10 5.34 6.23
CA LYS A 169 0.70 5.34 7.65
C LYS A 169 1.07 4.04 8.38
N LYS A 170 1.28 2.95 7.65
CA LYS A 170 1.60 1.63 8.23
C LYS A 170 3.03 1.54 8.79
N GLU A 171 3.91 2.44 8.36
CA GLU A 171 5.28 2.54 8.88
C GLU A 171 5.34 3.24 10.25
N SER A 172 4.45 4.20 10.54
CA SER A 172 4.52 4.93 11.82
C SER A 172 3.98 4.11 13.01
N SER A 173 3.00 3.23 12.79
CA SER A 173 2.39 2.43 13.85
C SER A 173 3.31 1.30 14.35
N ARG A 174 4.22 0.82 13.50
CA ARG A 174 5.17 -0.25 13.86
C ARG A 174 6.29 0.24 14.78
N LEU A 175 6.64 1.51 14.72
CA LEU A 175 7.65 2.12 15.60
C LEU A 175 7.12 2.33 17.02
N SER A 176 5.88 2.80 17.16
CA SER A 176 5.29 3.08 18.48
C SER A 176 5.12 1.80 19.32
N VAL A 177 4.68 0.69 18.71
CA VAL A 177 4.54 -0.59 19.40
C VAL A 177 5.92 -1.18 19.78
N ARG A 178 6.93 -1.00 18.91
CA ARG A 178 8.29 -1.48 19.16
C ARG A 178 9.06 -0.67 20.19
N LEU A 179 8.64 0.57 20.48
CA LEU A 179 9.20 1.42 21.54
C LEU A 179 8.51 1.18 22.89
N LEU A 180 7.19 0.97 22.90
CA LEU A 180 6.46 0.74 24.15
C LEU A 180 6.68 -0.67 24.73
N LEU A 181 6.94 -1.68 23.90
CA LEU A 181 7.24 -3.05 24.36
C LEU A 181 8.51 -3.14 25.23
N PRO A 182 9.70 -2.65 24.83
CA PRO A 182 10.89 -2.72 25.67
C PRO A 182 10.79 -1.84 26.92
N VAL A 183 10.09 -0.69 26.86
CA VAL A 183 9.87 0.16 28.04
C VAL A 183 8.93 -0.53 29.04
N GLY A 184 7.80 -1.07 28.60
CA GLY A 184 6.86 -1.80 29.45
C GLY A 184 7.48 -3.05 30.09
N LEU A 185 8.30 -3.81 29.34
CA LEU A 185 9.03 -4.95 29.88
C LEU A 185 10.16 -4.54 30.84
N CYS A 186 10.74 -3.34 30.70
CA CYS A 186 11.74 -2.84 31.64
C CYS A 186 11.13 -2.36 32.96
N PHE A 187 9.90 -1.86 32.94
CA PHE A 187 9.20 -1.40 34.15
C PHE A 187 8.60 -2.53 34.98
N LEU A 188 8.31 -3.68 34.39
CA LEU A 188 7.66 -4.81 35.07
C LEU A 188 8.53 -5.43 36.20
N PRO A 189 9.84 -5.66 36.03
CA PRO A 189 10.72 -6.11 37.11
C PRO A 189 10.84 -5.09 38.25
N ALA A 190 10.90 -3.80 37.93
CA ALA A 190 10.99 -2.73 38.92
C ALA A 190 9.70 -2.64 39.77
N PHE A 191 8.53 -2.78 39.14
CA PHE A 191 7.24 -2.81 39.85
C PHE A 191 7.12 -3.99 40.80
N ILE A 192 7.63 -5.17 40.42
CA ILE A 192 7.63 -6.35 41.30
C ILE A 192 8.50 -6.13 42.54
N PHE A 193 9.68 -5.53 42.38
CA PHE A 193 10.58 -5.24 43.50
C PHE A 193 10.05 -4.15 44.43
N VAL A 194 9.47 -3.09 43.89
CA VAL A 194 9.03 -1.93 44.66
C VAL A 194 7.62 -2.14 45.24
N GLY A 195 6.74 -2.84 44.53
CA GLY A 195 5.34 -3.01 44.90
C GLY A 195 5.03 -4.35 45.56
N ILE A 196 5.27 -5.46 44.86
CA ILE A 196 4.80 -6.78 45.31
C ILE A 196 5.61 -7.33 46.49
N LEU A 197 6.95 -7.23 46.43
CA LEU A 197 7.81 -7.80 47.48
C LEU A 197 7.52 -7.23 48.88
N PRO A 198 7.43 -5.89 49.05
CA PRO A 198 7.17 -5.29 50.36
C PRO A 198 5.77 -5.62 50.88
N THR A 199 4.76 -5.67 50.00
CA THR A 199 3.39 -6.01 50.39
C THR A 199 3.30 -7.44 50.91
N VAL A 200 3.89 -8.42 50.22
CA VAL A 200 3.87 -9.82 50.67
C VAL A 200 4.68 -9.99 51.95
N ALA A 201 5.82 -9.30 52.08
CA ALA A 201 6.62 -9.33 53.31
C ALA A 201 5.86 -8.76 54.51
N ALA A 202 5.06 -7.70 54.32
CA ALA A 202 4.26 -7.08 55.37
C ALA A 202 3.07 -7.93 55.81
N PHE A 203 2.54 -8.82 54.96
CA PHE A 203 1.50 -9.78 55.35
C PHE A 203 2.04 -11.05 56.01
N MET A 204 3.34 -11.33 55.86
CA MET A 204 4.00 -12.52 56.42
C MET A 204 4.72 -12.27 57.76
N HIS A 205 4.68 -11.04 58.27
CA HIS A 205 5.14 -10.64 59.61
C HIS A 205 3.93 -10.14 60.41
#